data_AF-A0A2N4YV01-F1
#
_entry.id   AF-A0A2N4YV01-F1
#
_cell.length_a   1.000
_cell.length_b   1.000
_cell.length_c   1.000
_cell.angle_alpha   90.00
_cell.angle_beta   90.00
_cell.angle_gamma   90.00
#
_symmetry.space_group_name_H-M   'P 1'
#
loop_
_entity.id
_entity.type
_entity.pdbx_description
1 polymer ?
#
loop_
_entity_poly.entity_id
_entity_poly.type
_entity_poly.pdbx_seq_one_letter_code
_entity_poly.pdbx_strand_id
1 'polypeptide(L)'
;MMILSYFASRRRKRQAAIPALAHIPPSPWRQGWRQLRRNRLAMFCLILLAVMAVWCVLGPVWSPWRDDATDALSINQPPGAEHWLGTDFLGRDVYTRLLLAGRISLIIGLLTMVMSVCS
;
A
#
# COMPACT_ATOMS: atom_id res chain seq x y z
N MET A 1 -57.33 -8.75 32.28
CA MET A 1 -56.26 -7.76 31.97
C MET A 1 -54.83 -8.29 32.17
N MET A 2 -54.58 -9.36 32.95
CA MET A 2 -53.22 -9.84 33.27
C MET A 2 -52.54 -10.71 32.19
N ILE A 3 -53.31 -11.31 31.28
CA ILE A 3 -52.77 -12.17 30.20
C ILE A 3 -52.16 -11.33 29.07
N LEU A 4 -52.76 -10.18 28.74
CA LEU A 4 -52.25 -9.27 27.69
C LEU A 4 -50.92 -8.60 28.09
N SER A 5 -50.69 -8.28 29.36
CA SER A 5 -49.42 -7.71 29.83
C SER A 5 -48.28 -8.74 29.81
N TYR A 6 -48.58 -10.02 30.08
CA TYR A 6 -47.61 -11.10 29.97
C TYR A 6 -47.14 -11.33 28.51
N PHE A 7 -48.08 -11.32 27.56
CA PHE A 7 -47.75 -11.42 26.12
C PHE A 7 -47.07 -10.15 25.59
N ALA A 8 -47.46 -8.96 26.05
CA ALA A 8 -46.81 -7.69 25.68
C ALA A 8 -45.36 -7.61 26.17
N SER A 9 -45.08 -8.09 27.38
CA SER A 9 -43.73 -8.20 27.96
C SER A 9 -42.82 -9.13 27.14
N ARG A 10 -43.32 -10.32 26.75
CA ARG A 10 -42.57 -11.25 25.88
C ARG A 10 -42.32 -10.68 24.48
N ARG A 11 -43.28 -9.94 23.89
CA ARG A 11 -43.08 -9.28 22.59
C ARG A 11 -41.99 -8.22 22.64
N ARG A 12 -41.97 -7.39 23.69
CA ARG A 12 -40.98 -6.32 23.87
C ARG A 12 -39.55 -6.87 24.03
N LYS A 13 -39.38 -7.99 24.77
CA LYS A 13 -38.09 -8.69 24.89
C LYS A 13 -37.65 -9.36 23.57
N ARG A 14 -38.57 -9.97 22.83
CA ARG A 14 -38.27 -10.54 21.49
C ARG A 14 -37.90 -9.48 20.47
N GLN A 15 -38.60 -8.34 20.45
CA GLN A 15 -38.29 -7.22 19.56
C GLN A 15 -36.96 -6.54 19.87
N ALA A 16 -36.48 -6.58 21.12
CA ALA A 16 -35.14 -6.11 21.48
C ALA A 16 -34.03 -7.10 21.10
N ALA A 17 -34.31 -8.40 21.04
CA ALA A 17 -33.34 -9.44 20.67
C ALA A 17 -33.08 -9.55 19.15
N ILE A 18 -34.09 -9.24 18.32
CA ILE A 18 -33.99 -9.26 16.85
C ILE A 18 -32.94 -8.26 16.29
N PRO A 19 -32.88 -6.99 16.74
CA PRO A 19 -31.84 -6.06 16.27
C PRO A 19 -30.45 -6.48 16.75
N ALA A 20 -30.32 -7.02 17.98
CA ALA A 20 -29.04 -7.48 18.52
C ALA A 20 -28.43 -8.64 17.71
N LEU A 21 -29.25 -9.53 17.15
CA LEU A 21 -28.82 -10.67 16.32
C LEU A 21 -28.58 -10.29 14.85
N ALA A 22 -29.05 -9.12 14.40
CA ALA A 22 -28.94 -8.67 13.01
C ALA A 22 -27.64 -7.89 12.71
N HIS A 23 -26.86 -7.53 13.73
CA HIS A 23 -25.58 -6.85 13.55
C HIS A 23 -24.49 -7.86 13.18
N ILE A 24 -24.53 -8.38 11.96
CA ILE A 24 -23.34 -9.00 11.34
C ILE A 24 -22.45 -7.82 10.93
N PRO A 25 -21.35 -7.53 11.64
CA PRO A 25 -20.49 -6.42 11.26
C PRO A 25 -19.97 -6.68 9.84
N PRO A 26 -20.05 -5.71 8.92
CA PRO A 26 -19.49 -5.89 7.59
C PRO A 26 -17.99 -6.19 7.74
N SER A 27 -17.46 -7.10 6.92
CA SER A 27 -16.03 -7.46 6.96
C SER A 27 -15.15 -6.19 6.96
N PRO A 28 -14.19 -6.05 7.90
CA PRO A 28 -13.35 -4.85 8.02
C PRO A 28 -12.68 -4.45 6.71
N TRP A 29 -12.23 -5.43 5.93
CA TRP A 29 -11.63 -5.26 4.61
C TRP A 29 -12.55 -4.53 3.62
N ARG A 30 -13.83 -4.93 3.56
CA ARG A 30 -14.82 -4.35 2.65
C ARG A 30 -15.23 -2.94 3.07
N GLN A 31 -15.17 -2.63 4.37
CA GLN A 31 -15.40 -1.27 4.87
C GLN A 31 -14.22 -0.35 4.54
N GLY A 32 -12.99 -0.79 4.81
CA GLY A 32 -11.77 -0.04 4.50
C GLY A 32 -11.65 0.25 3.00
N TRP A 33 -11.89 -0.75 2.15
CA TRP A 33 -11.86 -0.57 0.69
C TRP A 33 -12.91 0.41 0.18
N ARG A 34 -14.13 0.37 0.74
CA ARG A 34 -15.19 1.30 0.39
C ARG A 34 -14.84 2.73 0.79
N GLN A 35 -14.25 2.92 1.96
CA GLN A 35 -13.86 4.25 2.46
C GLN A 35 -12.68 4.83 1.67
N LEU A 36 -11.70 3.98 1.32
CA LEU A 36 -10.57 4.35 0.48
C LEU A 36 -11.03 4.81 -0.91
N ARG A 37 -11.87 4.02 -1.59
CA ARG A 37 -12.41 4.36 -2.92
C ARG A 37 -13.26 5.63 -2.93
N ARG A 38 -13.92 5.96 -1.82
CA ARG A 38 -14.74 7.17 -1.71
C ARG A 38 -13.89 8.44 -1.60
N ASN A 39 -12.65 8.33 -1.16
CA ASN A 39 -11.72 9.45 -1.06
C ASN A 39 -10.84 9.56 -2.32
N ARG A 40 -11.13 10.57 -3.16
CA ARG A 40 -10.39 10.81 -4.41
C ARG A 40 -8.90 11.07 -4.18
N LEU A 41 -8.54 11.76 -3.11
CA LEU A 41 -7.14 12.05 -2.76
C LEU A 41 -6.42 10.77 -2.33
N ALA A 42 -7.07 9.94 -1.52
CA ALA A 42 -6.50 8.66 -1.11
C ALA A 42 -6.32 7.71 -2.30
N MET A 43 -7.27 7.69 -3.24
CA MET A 43 -7.14 6.94 -4.50
C MET A 43 -6.00 7.46 -5.38
N PHE A 44 -5.82 8.78 -5.46
CA PHE A 44 -4.69 9.37 -6.19
C PHE A 44 -3.35 8.93 -5.61
N CYS A 45 -3.19 9.02 -4.28
CA CYS A 45 -1.99 8.54 -3.59
C CYS A 45 -1.76 7.04 -3.82
N LEU A 46 -2.81 6.22 -3.79
CA LEU A 46 -2.72 4.80 -4.05
C LEU A 46 -2.27 4.49 -5.48
N ILE A 47 -2.81 5.20 -6.47
CA ILE A 47 -2.43 5.05 -7.88
C ILE A 47 -0.98 5.48 -8.07
N LEU A 48 -0.59 6.63 -7.53
CA LEU A 48 0.78 7.13 -7.61
C LEU A 48 1.76 6.12 -7.00
N LEU A 49 1.45 5.60 -5.81
CA LEU A 49 2.26 4.60 -5.14
C LEU A 49 2.33 3.29 -5.93
N ALA A 50 1.23 2.84 -6.53
CA ALA A 50 1.21 1.66 -7.39
C ALA A 50 2.08 1.84 -8.64
N VAL A 51 1.98 2.99 -9.30
CA VAL A 51 2.82 3.33 -10.46
C VAL A 51 4.29 3.37 -10.07
N MET A 52 4.63 4.04 -8.97
CA MET A 52 6.01 4.07 -8.45
C MET A 52 6.51 2.67 -8.09
N ALA A 53 5.67 1.83 -7.47
CA ALA A 53 6.04 0.46 -7.12
C ALA A 53 6.31 -0.40 -8.35
N VAL A 54 5.44 -0.33 -9.35
CA VAL A 54 5.65 -1.01 -10.64
C VAL A 54 6.93 -0.51 -11.29
N TRP A 55 7.17 0.81 -11.27
CA TRP A 55 8.37 1.42 -11.82
C TRP A 55 9.65 0.96 -11.09
N CYS A 56 9.65 0.87 -9.76
CA CYS A 56 10.80 0.41 -8.99
C CYS A 56 11.07 -1.10 -9.13
N VAL A 57 10.03 -1.90 -9.38
CA VAL A 57 10.17 -3.36 -9.56
C VAL A 57 10.60 -3.71 -10.98
N LEU A 58 10.01 -3.05 -12.00
CA LEU A 58 10.32 -3.31 -13.41
C LEU A 58 11.53 -2.51 -13.91
N GLY A 59 11.78 -1.32 -13.36
CA GLY A 59 12.89 -0.45 -13.73
C GLY A 59 14.28 -1.13 -13.70
N PRO A 60 14.68 -1.86 -12.64
CA PRO A 60 15.98 -2.53 -12.61
C PRO A 60 16.05 -3.74 -13.56
N VAL A 61 14.92 -4.29 -14.00
CA VAL A 61 14.90 -5.35 -15.04
C VAL A 61 15.16 -4.75 -16.42
N TRP A 62 14.73 -3.50 -16.64
CA TRP A 62 14.91 -2.78 -17.90
C TRP A 62 16.17 -1.90 -17.91
N SER A 63 16.82 -1.72 -16.76
CA SER A 63 18.06 -0.96 -16.68
C SER A 63 19.19 -1.72 -17.41
N PRO A 64 19.79 -1.13 -18.45
CA PRO A 64 20.98 -1.69 -19.09
C PRO A 64 22.22 -1.63 -18.20
N TRP A 65 22.19 -0.85 -17.11
CA TRP A 65 23.35 -0.58 -16.27
C TRP A 65 23.40 -1.55 -15.08
N ARG A 66 24.49 -2.31 -14.98
CA ARG A 66 24.76 -3.20 -13.84
C ARG A 66 25.18 -2.37 -12.63
N ASP A 67 24.55 -2.64 -11.48
CA ASP A 67 24.79 -1.97 -10.19
C ASP A 67 26.26 -2.07 -9.70
N ASP A 68 26.98 -3.08 -10.22
CA ASP A 68 28.34 -3.43 -9.82
C ASP A 68 29.42 -2.91 -10.77
N ALA A 69 29.06 -2.34 -11.91
CA ALA A 69 30.03 -1.80 -12.87
C ALA A 69 30.55 -0.47 -12.34
N THR A 70 31.60 -0.54 -11.53
CA THR A 70 32.32 0.64 -11.04
C THR A 70 33.22 1.11 -12.17
N ASP A 71 32.75 2.08 -12.95
CA ASP A 71 33.55 2.66 -14.02
C ASP A 71 34.23 3.94 -13.52
N ALA A 72 35.51 3.81 -13.15
CA ALA A 72 36.32 4.91 -12.64
C ALA A 72 36.52 6.03 -13.67
N LEU A 73 36.29 5.76 -14.96
CA LEU A 73 36.34 6.76 -16.03
C LEU A 73 35.07 7.62 -16.10
N SER A 74 34.00 7.18 -15.44
CA SER A 74 32.67 7.77 -15.52
C SER A 74 32.23 8.40 -14.21
N ILE A 75 33.16 8.94 -13.40
CA ILE A 75 32.87 9.57 -12.10
C ILE A 75 32.24 10.97 -12.28
N ASN A 76 31.17 11.26 -11.52
CA ASN A 76 30.48 12.56 -11.49
C ASN A 76 30.06 13.08 -12.86
N GLN A 77 29.61 12.20 -13.75
CA GLN A 77 29.08 12.63 -15.03
C GLN A 77 27.72 13.31 -14.87
N PRO A 78 27.48 14.42 -15.59
CA PRO A 78 26.18 15.10 -15.58
C PRO A 78 25.08 14.22 -16.21
N PRO A 79 23.79 14.51 -15.95
CA PRO A 79 22.68 13.77 -16.54
C PRO A 79 22.70 13.84 -18.08
N GLY A 80 22.50 12.70 -18.74
CA GLY A 80 22.56 12.55 -20.18
C GLY A 80 21.85 11.30 -20.71
N ALA A 81 21.94 11.06 -22.03
CA ALA A 81 21.29 9.91 -22.67
C ALA A 81 21.87 8.55 -22.21
N GLU A 82 23.16 8.53 -21.86
CA GLU A 82 23.84 7.35 -21.33
C GLU A 82 23.61 7.14 -19.83
N HIS A 83 23.33 8.20 -19.07
CA HIS A 83 23.02 8.16 -17.64
C HIS A 83 21.92 9.17 -17.31
N TRP A 84 20.67 8.72 -17.22
CA TRP A 84 19.51 9.62 -17.12
C TRP A 84 19.55 10.56 -15.92
N LEU A 85 20.13 10.10 -14.81
CA LEU A 85 20.34 10.89 -13.59
C LEU A 85 21.82 11.15 -13.29
N GLY A 86 22.70 10.84 -14.24
CA GLY A 86 24.15 10.92 -14.05
C GLY A 86 24.73 9.76 -13.22
N THR A 87 26.01 9.88 -12.89
CA THR A 87 26.76 8.90 -12.12
C THR A 87 27.19 9.45 -10.76
N ASP A 88 27.34 8.54 -9.79
CA ASP A 88 27.78 8.88 -8.45
C ASP A 88 29.32 9.07 -8.35
N PHE A 89 29.83 9.36 -7.15
CA PHE A 89 31.28 9.49 -6.87
C PHE A 89 32.11 8.23 -7.17
N LEU A 90 31.43 7.10 -7.38
CA LEU A 90 32.02 5.81 -7.76
C LEU A 90 31.81 5.48 -9.26
N GLY A 91 31.27 6.40 -10.05
CA GLY A 91 30.96 6.18 -11.46
C GLY A 91 29.80 5.22 -11.72
N ARG A 92 28.94 5.00 -10.71
CA ARG A 92 27.76 4.13 -10.80
C ARG A 92 26.52 4.92 -11.18
N ASP A 93 25.64 4.33 -11.97
CA ASP A 93 24.40 4.95 -12.42
C ASP A 93 23.44 5.25 -11.25
N VAL A 94 23.08 6.53 -11.07
CA VAL A 94 22.24 7.00 -9.95
C VAL A 94 20.79 6.54 -10.12
N TYR A 95 20.31 6.43 -11.36
CA TYR A 95 18.94 6.03 -11.68
C TYR A 95 18.65 4.59 -11.24
N THR A 96 19.53 3.67 -11.61
CA THR A 96 19.42 2.25 -11.26
C THR A 96 19.43 2.06 -9.75
N ARG A 97 20.30 2.78 -9.03
CA ARG A 97 20.38 2.74 -7.56
C ARG A 97 19.13 3.28 -6.89
N LEU A 98 18.55 4.36 -7.42
CA LEU A 98 17.29 4.91 -6.92
C LEU A 98 16.15 3.89 -7.02
N LEU A 99 16.06 3.16 -8.13
CA LEU A 99 15.05 2.13 -8.33
C LEU A 99 15.25 0.94 -7.39
N LEU A 100 16.49 0.50 -7.21
CA LEU A 100 16.83 -0.59 -6.28
C LEU A 100 16.56 -0.20 -4.82
N ALA A 101 16.93 1.01 -4.41
CA ALA A 101 16.60 1.55 -3.10
C ALA A 101 15.07 1.63 -2.90
N GLY A 102 14.33 2.10 -3.91
CA GLY A 102 12.88 2.14 -3.91
C GLY A 102 12.24 0.76 -3.69
N ARG A 103 12.74 -0.28 -4.38
CA ARG A 103 12.31 -1.67 -4.19
C ARG A 103 12.49 -2.13 -2.74
N ILE A 104 13.64 -1.84 -2.12
CA ILE A 104 13.91 -2.20 -0.73
C ILE A 104 12.95 -1.47 0.21
N SER A 105 12.75 -0.17 0.04
CA SER A 105 11.82 0.62 0.87
C SER A 105 10.39 0.10 0.78
N LEU A 106 9.92 -0.30 -0.41
CA LEU A 106 8.59 -0.87 -0.61
C LEU A 106 8.42 -2.21 0.11
N ILE A 107 9.43 -3.08 0.04
CA ILE A 107 9.41 -4.38 0.74
C ILE A 107 9.35 -4.16 2.25
N ILE A 108 10.20 -3.29 2.79
CA ILE A 108 10.21 -2.99 4.24
C ILE A 108 8.86 -2.42 4.67
N GLY A 109 8.32 -1.44 3.93
CA GLY A 109 7.02 -0.84 4.23
C GLY A 109 5.86 -1.85 4.17
N LEU A 110 5.91 -2.81 3.24
CA LEU A 110 4.92 -3.88 3.17
C LEU A 110 5.04 -4.84 4.35
N LEU A 111 6.26 -5.25 4.69
CA LEU A 111 6.53 -6.16 5.82
C LEU A 111 6.09 -5.55 7.14
N THR A 112 6.38 -4.27 7.39
CA THR A 112 5.96 -3.59 8.62
C THR A 112 4.44 -3.51 8.73
N MET A 113 3.74 -3.23 7.63
CA MET A 113 2.28 -3.20 7.60
C MET A 113 1.67 -4.58 7.89
N VAL A 114 2.21 -5.64 7.30
CA VAL A 114 1.77 -7.02 7.57
C VAL A 114 1.95 -7.36 9.05
N MET A 115 3.12 -7.04 9.62
CA MET A 115 3.39 -7.27 11.04
C MET A 115 2.40 -6.52 11.93
N SER A 116 2.09 -5.26 11.61
CA SER A 116 1.12 -4.45 12.37
C SER A 116 -0.31 -4.97 12.34
N VAL A 117 -0.71 -5.73 11.30
CA VAL A 117 -2.04 -6.34 11.21
C VAL A 117 -2.10 -7.69 11.93
N CYS A 118 -0.96 -8.39 12.01
CA CYS A 118 -0.85 -9.66 12.72
C CYS A 118 -0.66 -9.51 14.24
N SER A 119 -0.22 -8.34 14.72
CA SER A 119 -0.09 -7.98 16.14
C SER A 119 -1.43 -7.57 16.75
#